data_AF-A0A0N0GM05-F1
#
_entry.id   AF-A0A0N0GM05-F1
#
_cell.length_a   1.000
_cell.length_b   1.000
_cell.length_c   1.000
_cell.angle_alpha   90.00
_cell.angle_beta   90.00
_cell.angle_gamma   90.00
#
_symmetry.space_group_name_H-M   'P 1'
#
loop_
_entity.id
_entity.type
_entity.pdbx_description
1 polymer ?
#
loop_
_entity_poly.entity_id
_entity_poly.type
_entity_poly.pdbx_seq_one_letter_code
_entity_poly.pdbx_strand_id
1 'polypeptide(L)'
;MSILLKATPVLAFAAALGASLAHAAPAARAGDTEYAQNMGRVYQGIREAQAERDVCNALYPATASANNKAWSQWQSNNKALVDEYTRRYDAYLHQLAGPKKEKYRQYKVIQDGKYAEAATARKAALQRAGEQGKASCVNYPTALNSTLDPARRFSREIAASRRSAPKA
;
A
#
# COMPACT_ATOMS: atom_id res chain seq x y z
N MET A 1 53.53 -50.95 -5.80
CA MET A 1 52.45 -51.30 -4.86
C MET A 1 51.12 -51.18 -5.59
N SER A 2 50.55 -52.34 -5.91
CA SER A 2 49.26 -52.50 -6.60
C SER A 2 48.14 -52.53 -5.58
N ILE A 3 47.06 -51.77 -5.78
CA ILE A 3 45.76 -51.97 -5.10
C ILE A 3 44.67 -51.62 -6.13
N LEU A 4 44.24 -52.59 -6.95
CA LEU A 4 43.07 -53.47 -6.77
C LEU A 4 41.72 -52.73 -6.77
N LEU A 5 41.07 -52.73 -7.95
CA LEU A 5 39.64 -52.49 -8.14
C LEU A 5 38.80 -53.38 -7.22
N LYS A 6 37.77 -52.82 -6.57
CA LYS A 6 36.60 -53.59 -6.14
C LYS A 6 35.31 -52.87 -6.47
N ALA A 7 34.39 -53.68 -6.97
CA ALA A 7 33.15 -53.33 -7.64
C ALA A 7 32.09 -52.73 -6.72
N THR A 8 31.26 -51.91 -7.36
CA THR A 8 29.98 -51.38 -6.93
C THR A 8 28.98 -52.46 -6.52
N PRO A 9 28.15 -52.17 -5.51
CA PRO A 9 26.77 -52.62 -5.52
C PRO A 9 25.81 -51.43 -5.68
N VAL A 10 24.97 -51.57 -6.71
CA VAL A 10 23.75 -50.81 -6.98
C VAL A 10 22.79 -50.99 -5.81
N LEU A 11 22.38 -49.90 -5.15
CA LEU A 11 21.25 -49.89 -4.22
C LEU A 11 20.24 -48.82 -4.62
N ALA A 12 19.15 -49.35 -5.15
CA ALA A 12 17.82 -48.81 -5.38
C ALA A 12 17.51 -47.43 -4.77
N PHE A 13 17.23 -46.46 -5.65
CA PHE A 13 16.42 -45.29 -5.33
C PHE A 13 14.97 -45.73 -5.07
N ALA A 14 14.59 -45.85 -3.80
CA ALA A 14 13.18 -45.92 -3.42
C ALA A 14 12.57 -44.52 -3.58
N ALA A 15 11.72 -44.38 -4.60
CA ALA A 15 10.87 -43.23 -4.82
C ALA A 15 9.89 -43.08 -3.64
N ALA A 16 10.21 -42.18 -2.70
CA ALA A 16 9.25 -41.71 -1.72
C ALA A 16 8.26 -40.80 -2.45
N LEU A 17 7.03 -41.29 -2.55
CA LEU A 17 5.85 -40.60 -3.06
C LEU A 17 5.85 -39.12 -2.68
N GLY A 18 5.78 -38.28 -3.71
CA GLY A 18 5.42 -36.89 -3.59
C GLY A 18 4.01 -36.77 -3.00
N ALA A 19 3.92 -36.60 -1.69
CA ALA A 19 2.82 -35.87 -1.10
C ALA A 19 3.03 -34.40 -1.45
N SER A 20 2.63 -34.04 -2.67
CA SER A 20 2.41 -32.65 -3.07
C SER A 20 1.38 -32.10 -2.09
N LEU A 21 1.87 -31.43 -1.04
CA LEU A 21 1.09 -30.45 -0.31
C LEU A 21 0.71 -29.39 -1.34
N ALA A 22 -0.37 -29.65 -2.06
CA ALA A 22 -1.19 -28.62 -2.65
C ALA A 22 -1.62 -27.76 -1.46
N HIS A 23 -0.76 -26.80 -1.12
CA HIS A 23 -1.16 -25.58 -0.47
C HIS A 23 -2.30 -25.08 -1.34
N ALA A 24 -3.53 -25.37 -0.91
CA ALA A 24 -4.70 -24.64 -1.34
C ALA A 24 -4.41 -23.19 -0.93
N ALA A 25 -3.72 -22.46 -1.81
CA ALA A 25 -3.78 -21.02 -1.81
C ALA A 25 -5.29 -20.74 -1.84
N PRO A 26 -5.83 -20.00 -0.86
CA PRO A 26 -7.23 -19.65 -0.90
C PRO A 26 -7.45 -19.00 -2.26
N ALA A 27 -8.30 -19.63 -3.08
CA ALA A 27 -8.69 -19.08 -4.36
C ALA A 27 -9.36 -17.75 -4.05
N ALA A 28 -8.59 -16.66 -4.12
CA ALA A 28 -9.12 -15.32 -4.02
C ALA A 28 -10.18 -15.25 -5.10
N ARG A 29 -11.44 -15.05 -4.71
CA ARG A 29 -12.50 -14.92 -5.70
C ARG A 29 -12.12 -13.74 -6.59
N ALA A 30 -12.35 -13.84 -7.90
CA ALA A 30 -11.98 -12.77 -8.82
C ALA A 30 -12.54 -11.39 -8.37
N GLY A 31 -13.68 -11.37 -7.67
CA GLY A 31 -14.24 -10.17 -7.02
C GLY A 31 -13.46 -9.62 -5.82
N ASP A 32 -12.73 -10.47 -5.08
CA ASP A 32 -11.88 -10.04 -3.95
C ASP A 32 -10.67 -9.24 -4.45
N THR A 33 -10.16 -9.57 -5.65
CA THR A 33 -8.96 -8.92 -6.19
C THR A 33 -9.28 -7.54 -6.72
N GLU A 34 -10.38 -7.36 -7.46
CA GLU A 34 -10.80 -6.03 -7.94
C GLU A 34 -11.21 -5.12 -6.77
N TYR A 35 -11.97 -5.65 -5.80
CA TYR A 35 -12.31 -4.92 -4.58
C TYR A 35 -11.05 -4.45 -3.85
N ALA A 36 -10.11 -5.34 -3.56
CA ALA A 36 -8.86 -5.01 -2.87
C ALA A 36 -8.01 -4.00 -3.64
N GLN A 37 -7.96 -4.10 -4.97
CA GLN A 37 -7.25 -3.13 -5.81
C GLN A 37 -7.89 -1.74 -5.76
N ASN A 38 -9.21 -1.64 -5.96
CA ASN A 38 -9.92 -0.36 -5.93
C ASN A 38 -9.80 0.30 -4.57
N MET A 39 -10.05 -0.46 -3.50
CA MET A 39 -9.92 0.01 -2.13
C MET A 39 -8.49 0.43 -1.79
N GLY A 40 -7.49 -0.36 -2.22
CA GLY A 40 -6.07 -0.05 -2.06
C GLY A 40 -5.66 1.24 -2.77
N ARG A 41 -6.15 1.49 -3.99
CA ARG A 41 -5.89 2.75 -4.73
C ARG A 41 -6.41 3.98 -3.99
N VAL A 42 -7.63 3.91 -3.45
CA VAL A 42 -8.21 5.02 -2.68
C VAL A 42 -7.42 5.27 -1.40
N TYR A 43 -7.09 4.20 -0.66
CA TYR A 43 -6.28 4.32 0.57
C TYR A 43 -4.88 4.88 0.28
N GLN A 44 -4.23 4.41 -0.79
CA GLN A 44 -2.97 4.96 -1.28
C GLN A 44 -3.10 6.46 -1.59
N GLY A 45 -4.16 6.87 -2.29
CA GLY A 45 -4.42 8.30 -2.57
C GLY A 45 -4.48 9.17 -1.33
N ILE A 46 -5.13 8.69 -0.26
CA ILE A 46 -5.18 9.39 1.04
C ILE A 46 -3.77 9.51 1.63
N ARG A 47 -2.98 8.43 1.59
CA ARG A 47 -1.60 8.43 2.10
C ARG A 47 -0.67 9.30 1.26
N GLU A 48 -0.85 9.35 -0.06
CA GLU A 48 -0.10 10.24 -0.97
C GLU A 48 -0.37 11.71 -0.66
N ALA A 49 -1.63 12.11 -0.47
CA ALA A 49 -1.97 13.48 -0.11
C ALA A 49 -1.36 13.89 1.24
N GLN A 50 -1.41 13.00 2.23
CA GLN A 50 -0.74 13.21 3.52
C GLN A 50 0.79 13.31 3.37
N ALA A 51 1.39 12.43 2.57
CA ALA A 51 2.84 12.43 2.34
C ALA A 51 3.29 13.72 1.62
N GLU A 52 2.53 14.22 0.64
CA GLU A 52 2.83 15.48 -0.03
C GLU A 52 2.88 16.64 0.96
N ARG A 53 1.90 16.72 1.88
CA ARG A 53 1.92 17.71 2.98
C ARG A 53 3.21 17.58 3.80
N ASP A 54 3.52 16.37 4.26
CA ASP A 54 4.67 16.14 5.16
C ASP A 54 6.00 16.47 4.49
N VAL A 55 6.14 16.10 3.22
CA VAL A 55 7.30 16.43 2.40
C VAL A 55 7.40 17.93 2.18
N CYS A 56 6.31 18.61 1.81
CA CYS A 56 6.30 20.06 1.61
C CYS A 56 6.61 20.83 2.89
N ASN A 57 6.07 20.39 4.03
CA ASN A 57 6.37 20.98 5.33
C ASN A 57 7.85 20.81 5.71
N ALA A 58 8.44 19.66 5.39
CA ALA A 58 9.85 19.39 5.66
C ALA A 58 10.80 20.16 4.74
N LEU A 59 10.43 20.35 3.47
CA LEU A 59 11.26 21.08 2.50
C LEU A 59 11.10 22.60 2.60
N TYR A 60 9.89 23.08 2.86
CA TYR A 60 9.54 24.50 2.84
C TYR A 60 8.71 24.88 4.08
N PRO A 61 9.34 25.03 5.26
CA PRO A 61 8.65 25.25 6.53
C PRO A 61 7.70 26.46 6.54
N ALA A 62 7.98 27.50 5.74
CA ALA A 62 7.12 28.66 5.59
C ALA A 62 5.69 28.32 5.08
N THR A 63 5.53 27.18 4.38
CA THR A 63 4.22 26.71 3.89
C THR A 63 3.47 25.86 4.91
N ALA A 64 4.11 25.43 6.00
CA ALA A 64 3.59 24.38 6.87
C ALA A 64 2.26 24.74 7.54
N SER A 65 2.09 25.98 7.98
CA SER A 65 0.83 26.44 8.60
C SER A 65 -0.34 26.34 7.62
N ALA A 66 -0.16 26.83 6.39
CA ALA A 66 -1.20 26.78 5.36
C ALA A 66 -1.52 25.33 4.96
N ASN A 67 -0.50 24.50 4.77
CA ASN A 67 -0.66 23.09 4.38
C ASN A 67 -1.36 22.27 5.47
N ASN A 68 -1.00 22.48 6.74
CA ASN A 68 -1.64 21.81 7.88
C ASN A 68 -3.11 22.21 8.03
N LYS A 69 -3.41 23.51 7.87
CA LYS A 69 -4.79 24.01 7.88
C LYS A 69 -5.60 23.39 6.74
N ALA A 70 -5.06 23.39 5.52
CA ALA A 70 -5.73 22.81 4.36
C ALA A 70 -5.99 21.30 4.54
N TRP A 71 -4.99 20.56 5.02
CA TRP A 71 -5.14 19.14 5.31
C TRP A 71 -6.20 18.85 6.38
N SER A 72 -6.16 19.58 7.49
CA SER A 72 -7.15 19.42 8.56
C SER A 72 -8.58 19.69 8.06
N GLN A 73 -8.76 20.77 7.30
CA GLN A 73 -10.05 21.08 6.69
C GLN A 73 -10.52 19.99 5.72
N TRP A 74 -9.62 19.53 4.83
CA TRP A 74 -9.94 18.47 3.88
C TRP A 74 -10.30 17.16 4.60
N GLN A 75 -9.53 16.77 5.62
CA GLN A 75 -9.84 15.57 6.43
C GLN A 75 -11.18 15.68 7.12
N SER A 76 -11.51 16.84 7.69
CA SER A 76 -12.81 17.09 8.33
C SER A 76 -13.95 16.93 7.31
N ASN A 77 -13.83 17.59 6.15
CA ASN A 77 -14.82 17.51 5.08
C ASN A 77 -14.97 16.11 4.48
N ASN A 78 -13.90 15.30 4.53
CA ASN A 78 -13.85 13.96 3.97
C ASN A 78 -13.80 12.87 5.05
N LYS A 79 -14.22 13.17 6.29
CA LYS A 79 -14.05 12.26 7.43
C LYS A 79 -14.64 10.88 7.15
N ALA A 80 -15.85 10.83 6.60
CA ALA A 80 -16.52 9.57 6.27
C ALA A 80 -15.71 8.71 5.28
N LEU A 81 -15.10 9.35 4.27
CA LEU A 81 -14.25 8.67 3.30
C LEU A 81 -12.97 8.14 3.99
N VAL A 82 -12.27 8.99 4.73
CA VAL A 82 -11.02 8.62 5.41
C VAL A 82 -11.24 7.46 6.38
N ASP A 83 -12.29 7.57 7.20
CA ASP A 83 -12.69 6.55 8.16
C ASP A 83 -13.03 5.22 7.45
N GLU A 84 -13.81 5.27 6.37
CA GLU A 84 -14.21 4.09 5.61
C GLU A 84 -13.00 3.34 5.05
N TYR A 85 -12.13 4.03 4.30
CA TYR A 85 -11.01 3.37 3.62
C TYR A 85 -9.92 2.95 4.59
N THR A 86 -9.73 3.66 5.70
CA THR A 86 -8.84 3.20 6.77
C THR A 86 -9.33 1.89 7.36
N ARG A 87 -10.63 1.78 7.71
CA ARG A 87 -11.20 0.54 8.25
C ARG A 87 -11.17 -0.59 7.23
N ARG A 88 -11.54 -0.35 5.97
CA ARG A 88 -11.54 -1.37 4.91
C ARG A 88 -10.14 -1.91 4.65
N TYR A 89 -9.14 -1.04 4.60
CA TYR A 89 -7.75 -1.46 4.38
C TYR A 89 -7.21 -2.24 5.57
N ASP A 90 -7.49 -1.80 6.79
CA ASP A 90 -7.09 -2.52 8.01
C ASP A 90 -7.73 -3.93 8.08
N ALA A 91 -9.03 -4.03 7.80
CA ALA A 91 -9.75 -5.30 7.72
C ALA A 91 -9.16 -6.22 6.64
N TYR A 92 -8.78 -5.68 5.48
CA TYR A 92 -8.08 -6.43 4.42
C TYR A 92 -6.74 -6.98 4.91
N LEU A 93 -5.93 -6.18 5.61
CA LEU A 93 -4.67 -6.66 6.18
C LEU A 93 -4.90 -7.77 7.23
N HIS A 94 -5.94 -7.64 8.05
CA HIS A 94 -6.35 -8.68 8.99
C HIS A 94 -6.75 -9.98 8.28
N GLN A 95 -7.55 -9.88 7.20
CA GLN A 95 -7.94 -11.03 6.40
C GLN A 95 -6.73 -11.73 5.77
N LEU A 96 -5.78 -10.98 5.20
CA LEU A 96 -4.53 -11.53 4.66
C LEU A 96 -3.68 -12.23 5.73
N ALA A 97 -3.66 -11.68 6.95
CA ALA A 97 -2.91 -12.23 8.07
C ALA A 97 -3.54 -13.50 8.64
N GLY A 98 -4.86 -13.66 8.51
CA GLY A 98 -5.62 -14.69 9.22
C GLY A 98 -5.48 -14.53 10.74
N PRO A 99 -5.40 -15.62 11.53
CA PRO A 99 -5.28 -15.51 12.99
C PRO A 99 -3.88 -15.06 13.46
N LYS A 100 -2.90 -14.92 12.54
CA LYS A 100 -1.50 -14.69 12.88
C LYS A 100 -1.23 -13.19 13.10
N LYS A 101 -1.27 -12.75 14.36
CA LYS A 101 -1.00 -11.35 14.75
C LYS A 101 0.34 -10.82 14.21
N GLU A 102 1.38 -11.64 14.23
CA GLU A 102 2.71 -11.23 13.73
C GLU A 102 2.69 -10.96 12.22
N LYS A 103 1.96 -11.78 11.45
CA LYS A 103 1.80 -11.59 10.01
C LYS A 103 1.08 -10.27 9.69
N TYR A 104 0.08 -9.88 10.48
CA TYR A 104 -0.57 -8.57 10.37
C TYR A 104 0.42 -7.42 10.62
N ARG A 105 1.24 -7.51 11.68
CA ARG A 105 2.28 -6.50 11.97
C ARG A 105 3.26 -6.37 10.82
N GLN A 106 3.74 -7.49 10.29
CA GLN A 106 4.63 -7.52 9.13
C GLN A 106 4.00 -6.84 7.91
N TYR A 107 2.74 -7.13 7.60
CA TYR A 107 2.05 -6.46 6.50
C TYR A 107 1.90 -4.96 6.73
N LYS A 108 1.58 -4.53 7.95
CA LYS A 108 1.51 -3.10 8.27
C LYS A 108 2.85 -2.40 8.05
N VAL A 109 3.93 -2.99 8.55
CA VAL A 109 5.30 -2.46 8.36
C VAL A 109 5.67 -2.40 6.87
N ILE A 110 5.40 -3.44 6.10
CA ILE A 110 5.68 -3.46 4.65
C ILE A 110 4.92 -2.34 3.94
N GLN A 111 3.64 -2.14 4.28
CA GLN A 111 2.82 -1.12 3.62
C GLN A 111 3.23 0.29 4.03
N ASP A 112 3.49 0.54 5.32
CA ASP A 112 4.00 1.83 5.78
C ASP A 112 5.40 2.13 5.18
N GLY A 113 6.24 1.11 5.01
CA GLY A 113 7.53 1.22 4.32
C GLY A 113 7.39 1.68 2.86
N LYS A 114 6.44 1.12 2.10
CA LYS A 114 6.16 1.56 0.72
C LYS A 114 5.75 3.02 0.64
N TYR A 115 4.93 3.50 1.58
CA TYR A 115 4.53 4.91 1.60
C TYR A 115 5.70 5.82 1.98
N ALA A 116 6.57 5.38 2.89
CA ALA A 116 7.79 6.12 3.26
C ALA A 116 8.78 6.21 2.09
N GLU A 117 8.94 5.13 1.33
CA GLU A 117 9.76 5.12 0.11
C GLU A 117 9.21 6.08 -0.95
N ALA A 118 7.90 6.02 -1.23
CA ALA A 118 7.24 6.94 -2.14
C ALA A 118 7.38 8.41 -1.71
N ALA A 119 7.24 8.70 -0.41
CA ALA A 119 7.47 10.03 0.14
C ALA A 119 8.92 10.51 -0.05
N THR A 120 9.89 9.61 0.09
CA THR A 120 11.32 9.90 -0.12
C THR A 120 11.60 10.22 -1.59
N ALA A 121 11.06 9.41 -2.52
CA ALA A 121 11.16 9.67 -3.95
C ALA A 121 10.51 11.00 -4.34
N ARG A 122 9.34 11.31 -3.76
CA ARG A 122 8.63 12.57 -3.99
C ARG A 122 9.42 13.77 -3.47
N LYS A 123 10.01 13.67 -2.28
CA LYS A 123 10.91 14.69 -1.71
C LYS A 123 12.07 14.99 -2.66
N ALA A 124 12.76 13.96 -3.14
CA ALA A 124 13.86 14.12 -4.08
C ALA A 124 13.40 14.74 -5.42
N ALA A 125 12.20 14.41 -5.90
CA ALA A 125 11.63 15.01 -7.11
C ALA A 125 11.33 16.50 -6.92
N LEU A 126 10.72 16.89 -5.81
CA LEU A 126 10.44 18.30 -5.49
C LEU A 126 11.72 19.13 -5.35
N GLN A 127 12.75 18.57 -4.69
CA GLN A 127 14.05 19.23 -4.57
C GLN A 127 14.70 19.45 -5.94
N ARG A 128 14.71 18.43 -6.82
CA ARG A 128 15.24 18.55 -8.18
C ARG A 128 14.49 19.56 -9.04
N ALA A 129 13.19 19.76 -8.78
CA ALA A 129 12.37 20.74 -9.48
C ALA A 129 12.63 22.20 -9.04
N GLY A 130 13.43 22.43 -7.99
CA GLY A 130 13.79 23.78 -7.54
C GLY A 130 12.58 24.67 -7.23
N GLU A 131 12.50 25.83 -7.87
CA GLU A 131 11.39 26.79 -7.69
C GLU A 131 10.03 26.20 -8.11
N GLN A 132 9.98 25.29 -9.08
CA GLN A 132 8.73 24.61 -9.44
C GLN A 132 8.27 23.65 -8.33
N GLY A 133 9.22 22.99 -7.66
CA GLY A 133 8.94 22.17 -6.48
C GLY A 133 8.39 23.00 -5.33
N LYS A 134 9.00 24.15 -5.06
CA LYS A 134 8.51 25.13 -4.07
C LYS A 134 7.11 25.63 -4.43
N ALA A 135 6.88 26.02 -5.68
CA ALA A 135 5.56 26.48 -6.15
C ALA A 135 4.49 25.38 -5.99
N SER A 136 4.84 24.12 -6.24
CA SER A 136 3.95 22.98 -5.99
C SER A 136 3.56 22.89 -4.51
N CYS A 137 4.51 23.07 -3.59
CA CYS A 137 4.25 23.05 -2.16
C CYS A 137 3.46 24.26 -1.65
N VAL A 138 3.65 25.44 -2.23
CA VAL A 138 2.80 26.62 -1.97
C VAL A 138 1.37 26.37 -2.44
N ASN A 139 1.21 25.68 -3.57
CA ASN A 139 -0.09 25.35 -4.16
C ASN A 139 -0.75 24.10 -3.58
N TYR A 140 -0.15 23.43 -2.59
CA TYR A 140 -0.71 22.23 -1.97
C TYR A 140 -2.18 22.39 -1.52
N PRO A 141 -2.61 23.50 -0.88
CA PRO A 141 -4.01 23.69 -0.52
C PRO A 141 -4.98 23.61 -1.71
N THR A 142 -4.60 24.19 -2.85
CA THR A 142 -5.39 24.14 -4.09
C THR A 142 -5.35 22.74 -4.70
N ALA A 143 -4.17 22.10 -4.72
CA ALA A 143 -3.99 20.74 -5.22
C ALA A 143 -4.83 19.72 -4.43
N LEU A 144 -4.93 19.88 -3.11
CA LEU A 144 -5.71 19.01 -2.22
C LEU A 144 -7.22 19.06 -2.47
N ASN A 145 -7.71 20.11 -3.13
CA ASN A 145 -9.11 20.24 -3.55
C ASN A 145 -9.31 19.91 -5.05
N SER A 146 -8.26 19.41 -5.72
CA SER A 146 -8.26 19.11 -7.15
C SER A 146 -7.46 17.84 -7.46
N THR A 147 -6.21 17.97 -7.87
CA THR A 147 -5.37 16.87 -8.38
C THR A 147 -4.94 15.87 -7.30
N LEU A 148 -4.82 16.32 -6.05
CA LEU A 148 -4.49 15.48 -4.90
C LEU A 148 -5.71 15.08 -4.07
N ASP A 149 -6.92 15.49 -4.46
CA ASP A 149 -8.15 15.10 -3.75
C ASP A 149 -8.50 13.63 -4.05
N PRO A 150 -8.33 12.69 -3.10
CA PRO A 150 -8.64 11.29 -3.31
C PRO A 150 -10.11 11.04 -3.65
N ALA A 151 -11.03 11.86 -3.11
CA ALA A 151 -12.46 11.72 -3.37
C ALA A 151 -12.80 11.96 -4.85
N ARG A 152 -12.12 12.93 -5.47
CA ARG A 152 -12.27 13.25 -6.90
C ARG A 152 -11.50 12.29 -7.77
N ARG A 153 -10.21 12.13 -7.48
CA ARG A 153 -9.27 11.33 -8.29
C ARG A 153 -9.70 9.87 -8.40
N PHE A 154 -10.25 9.31 -7.32
CA PHE A 154 -10.64 7.89 -7.25
C PHE A 154 -12.15 7.68 -7.14
N SER A 155 -12.96 8.62 -7.65
CA SER A 155 -14.42 8.52 -7.59
C SER A 155 -14.98 7.22 -8.19
N ARG A 156 -14.35 6.70 -9.25
CA ARG A 156 -14.75 5.44 -9.90
C ARG A 156 -14.44 4.23 -9.01
N GLU A 157 -13.24 4.17 -8.45
CA GLU A 157 -12.80 3.13 -7.52
C GLU A 157 -13.62 3.16 -6.23
N ILE A 158 -14.00 4.36 -5.79
CA ILE A 158 -14.88 4.52 -4.63
C ILE A 158 -16.24 3.90 -4.90
N ALA A 159 -16.85 4.23 -6.04
CA ALA A 159 -18.13 3.67 -6.42
C ALA A 159 -18.05 2.14 -6.64
N ALA A 160 -16.97 1.66 -7.28
CA ALA A 160 -16.77 0.24 -7.55
C ALA A 160 -16.57 -0.58 -6.27
N SER A 161 -15.64 -0.17 -5.40
CA SER A 161 -15.35 -0.88 -4.15
C SER A 161 -16.51 -0.86 -3.15
N ARG A 162 -17.36 0.17 -3.17
CA ARG A 162 -18.61 0.18 -2.37
C ARG A 162 -19.64 -0.83 -2.89
N ARG A 163 -19.76 -1.02 -4.21
CA ARG A 163 -20.66 -2.01 -4.80
C ARG A 163 -20.19 -3.45 -4.60
N SER A 164 -18.89 -3.68 -4.65
CA SER A 164 -18.29 -5.02 -4.52
C SER A 164 -17.83 -5.36 -3.10
N ALA A 165 -18.19 -4.52 -2.11
CA ALA A 165 -17.86 -4.75 -0.72
C ALA A 165 -18.36 -6.13 -0.26
N PRO A 166 -17.52 -6.96 0.37
CA PRO A 166 -17.98 -8.19 1.00
C PRO A 166 -19.13 -7.89 1.97
N LYS A 167 -20.22 -8.66 1.88
CA LYS A 167 -21.29 -8.57 2.89
C LYS A 167 -20.75 -9.07 4.22
N ALA A 168 -20.95 -8.29 5.27
CA ALA A 168 -20.60 -8.65 6.64
C ALA A 168 -21.40 -9.85 7.14
#